data_AF-A0A5A7VBZ3-F1
#
_entry.id   AF-A0A5A7VBZ3-F1
#
_cell.length_a   1.000
_cell.length_b   1.000
_cell.length_c   1.000
_cell.angle_alpha   90.00
_cell.angle_beta   90.00
_cell.angle_gamma   90.00
#
_symmetry.space_group_name_H-M   'P 1'
#
loop_
_entity.id
_entity.type
_entity.pdbx_description
1 polymer ?
#
loop_
_entity_poly.entity_id
_entity_poly.type
_entity_poly.pdbx_seq_one_letter_code
_entity_poly.pdbx_strand_id
1 'polypeptide(L)'
;MKLKKEFSSDIASAEAAVRGLGATSPCNHADLTSLFRLAAHESRKSTAQNRILRLILIYCRSSTRPQHQWPANQKLFTFDVIYLHEKPGPDNCPQEVYDALVDALDHVSQYEGYIFESGQGVARVLYRCMCLLLSHPQQRISLDDLDIPKPLTKKLPPADSTPPNEVVPVTSQ
;
A
#
# COMPACT_ATOMS: atom_id res chain seq x y z
N MET A 1 -24.10 3.37 0.02
CA MET A 1 -23.02 3.47 1.03
C MET A 1 -23.14 4.82 1.73
N LYS A 2 -23.31 4.86 3.06
CA LYS A 2 -23.28 6.13 3.81
C LYS A 2 -21.83 6.49 4.09
N LEU A 3 -21.34 7.58 3.51
CA LEU A 3 -20.01 8.14 3.76
C LEU A 3 -19.88 8.51 5.25
N LYS A 4 -19.04 7.78 5.99
CA LYS A 4 -18.70 8.12 7.38
C LYS A 4 -17.61 9.19 7.35
N LYS A 5 -17.92 10.39 7.85
CA LYS A 5 -17.05 11.58 7.82
C LYS A 5 -16.51 11.99 9.20
N GLU A 6 -16.87 11.25 10.24
CA GLU A 6 -16.54 11.60 11.62
C GLU A 6 -15.20 10.99 12.02
N PHE A 7 -14.32 11.81 12.60
CA PHE A 7 -13.11 11.33 13.25
C PHE A 7 -13.46 10.87 14.66
N SER A 8 -12.96 9.70 15.05
CA SER A 8 -13.22 9.13 16.37
C SER A 8 -12.03 8.27 16.81
N SER A 9 -11.83 8.18 18.12
CA SER A 9 -10.94 7.19 18.74
C SER A 9 -11.67 5.90 19.15
N ASP A 10 -12.98 5.79 18.87
CA ASP A 10 -13.76 4.58 19.13
C ASP A 10 -13.49 3.49 18.09
N ILE A 11 -12.77 2.46 18.52
CA ILE A 11 -12.39 1.31 17.71
C ILE A 11 -13.62 0.53 17.25
N ALA A 12 -14.65 0.39 18.08
CA ALA A 12 -15.85 -0.39 17.75
C ALA A 12 -16.62 0.27 16.60
N SER A 13 -16.74 1.61 16.62
CA SER A 13 -17.31 2.37 15.50
C SER A 13 -16.52 2.23 14.21
N ALA A 14 -15.19 2.25 14.28
CA ALA A 14 -14.33 2.07 13.10
C ALA A 14 -14.47 0.65 12.52
N GLU A 15 -14.46 -0.38 13.39
CA GLU A 15 -14.65 -1.77 12.99
C GLU A 15 -16.02 -1.99 12.34
N ALA A 16 -17.10 -1.46 12.94
CA ALA A 16 -18.43 -1.53 12.37
C ALA A 16 -18.52 -0.84 11.01
N ALA A 17 -17.84 0.30 10.84
CA ALA A 17 -17.78 1.01 9.55
C ALA A 17 -17.06 0.19 8.48
N VAL A 18 -15.92 -0.42 8.82
CA VAL A 18 -15.14 -1.27 7.89
C VAL A 18 -15.94 -2.53 7.52
N ARG A 19 -16.57 -3.20 8.48
CA ARG A 19 -17.43 -4.37 8.22
C ARG A 19 -18.67 -4.03 7.40
N GLY A 20 -19.13 -2.79 7.47
CA GLY A 20 -20.24 -2.27 6.67
C GLY A 20 -19.86 -1.84 5.26
N LEU A 21 -18.57 -1.90 4.88
CA LEU A 21 -18.14 -1.64 3.51
C LEU A 21 -18.59 -2.79 2.61
N GLY A 22 -19.16 -2.43 1.46
CA GLY A 22 -19.54 -3.37 0.41
C GLY A 22 -19.19 -2.78 -0.94
N ALA A 23 -18.94 -3.64 -1.91
CA ALA A 23 -18.76 -3.20 -3.29
C ALA A 23 -20.01 -2.45 -3.75
N THR A 24 -19.81 -1.26 -4.32
CA THR A 24 -20.85 -0.50 -4.99
C THR A 24 -20.85 -0.84 -6.48
N SER A 25 -21.74 -0.21 -7.25
CA SER A 25 -21.75 -0.32 -8.70
C SER A 25 -20.38 -0.06 -9.33
N PRO A 26 -20.06 -0.73 -10.45
CA PRO A 26 -18.83 -0.47 -11.19
C PRO A 26 -18.74 1.01 -11.54
N CYS A 27 -17.56 1.58 -11.33
CA CYS A 27 -17.28 2.99 -11.57
C CYS A 27 -16.07 3.09 -12.49
N ASN A 28 -16.23 3.77 -13.62
CA ASN A 28 -15.19 3.95 -14.63
C ASN A 28 -14.32 5.18 -14.37
N HIS A 29 -14.58 5.90 -13.27
CA HIS A 29 -13.87 7.13 -12.92
C HIS A 29 -13.28 7.05 -11.53
N ALA A 30 -12.14 7.70 -11.36
CA ALA A 30 -11.35 7.73 -10.14
C ALA A 30 -10.86 9.15 -9.86
N ASP A 31 -11.79 10.08 -9.60
CA ASP A 31 -11.43 11.46 -9.28
C ASP A 31 -11.15 11.63 -7.77
N LEU A 32 -9.89 11.88 -7.44
CA LEU A 32 -9.42 12.12 -6.07
C LEU A 32 -9.57 13.59 -5.64
N THR A 33 -9.96 14.50 -6.54
CA THR A 33 -10.05 15.95 -6.26
C THR A 33 -10.92 16.25 -5.05
N SER A 34 -12.12 15.68 -4.99
CA SER A 34 -13.05 15.92 -3.88
C SER A 34 -12.53 15.32 -2.56
N LEU A 35 -11.83 14.19 -2.64
CA LEU A 35 -11.18 13.57 -1.49
C LEU A 35 -10.06 14.46 -0.95
N PHE A 36 -9.21 14.99 -1.82
CA PHE A 36 -8.11 15.89 -1.43
C PHE A 36 -8.62 17.22 -0.88
N ARG A 37 -9.70 17.78 -1.44
CA ARG A 37 -10.34 18.99 -0.87
C ARG A 37 -10.86 18.75 0.54
N LEU A 38 -11.50 17.61 0.77
CA LEU A 38 -11.95 17.21 2.10
C LEU A 38 -10.77 17.03 3.06
N ALA A 39 -9.74 16.29 2.64
CA ALA A 39 -8.54 16.06 3.44
C ALA A 39 -7.84 17.39 3.80
N ALA A 40 -7.68 18.31 2.84
CA ALA A 40 -7.09 19.62 3.14
C ALA A 40 -7.90 20.44 4.12
N HIS A 41 -9.23 20.43 4.02
CA HIS A 41 -10.10 21.11 4.97
C HIS A 41 -9.94 20.54 6.38
N GLU A 42 -9.98 19.22 6.51
CA GLU A 42 -9.81 18.54 7.81
C GLU A 42 -8.38 18.63 8.34
N SER A 43 -7.38 18.75 7.47
CA SER A 43 -6.00 18.96 7.88
C SER A 43 -5.81 20.32 8.54
N ARG A 44 -6.35 21.40 7.96
CA ARG A 44 -6.28 22.74 8.57
C ARG A 44 -6.90 22.76 9.97
N LYS A 45 -8.03 22.07 10.18
CA LYS A 45 -8.63 21.90 11.51
C LYS A 45 -7.74 21.09 12.45
N SER A 46 -7.15 20.01 11.96
CA SER A 46 -6.23 19.17 12.73
C SER A 46 -4.99 19.95 13.17
N THR A 47 -4.39 20.73 12.28
CA THR A 47 -3.24 21.60 12.58
C THR A 47 -3.58 22.66 13.63
N ALA A 48 -4.76 23.27 13.57
CA ALA A 48 -5.23 24.21 14.60
C ALA A 48 -5.35 23.56 16.00
N GLN A 49 -5.42 22.23 16.05
CA GLN A 49 -5.47 21.42 17.27
C GLN A 49 -4.14 20.71 17.55
N ASN A 50 -3.05 21.13 16.90
CA ASN A 50 -1.71 20.55 17.00
C ASN A 50 -1.64 19.06 16.65
N ARG A 51 -2.40 18.65 15.62
CA ARG A 51 -2.44 17.29 15.07
C ARG A 51 -2.08 17.29 13.59
N ILE A 52 -1.56 16.17 13.11
CA ILE A 52 -1.38 15.90 11.68
C ILE A 52 -2.59 15.15 11.13
N LEU A 53 -2.87 15.33 9.83
CA LEU A 53 -3.81 14.49 9.10
C LEU A 53 -3.04 13.56 8.16
N ARG A 54 -3.44 12.30 8.17
CA ARG A 54 -2.93 11.27 7.27
C ARG A 54 -4.09 10.61 6.53
N LEU A 55 -3.95 10.49 5.21
CA LEU A 55 -4.90 9.84 4.33
C LEU A 55 -4.26 8.55 3.79
N ILE A 56 -4.89 7.41 4.01
CA ILE A 56 -4.44 6.10 3.49
C ILE A 56 -5.45 5.65 2.43
N LEU A 57 -5.00 5.51 1.18
CA LEU A 57 -5.80 5.01 0.06
C LEU A 57 -5.46 3.55 -0.22
N ILE A 58 -6.47 2.68 -0.21
CA ILE A 58 -6.37 1.33 -0.77
C ILE A 58 -6.99 1.39 -2.17
N TYR A 59 -6.17 1.30 -3.21
CA TYR A 59 -6.62 1.38 -4.61
C TYR A 59 -6.55 0.00 -5.27
N CYS A 60 -7.68 -0.46 -5.83
CA CYS A 60 -7.80 -1.84 -6.34
C CYS A 60 -8.09 -1.95 -7.85
N ARG A 61 -8.18 -0.83 -8.58
CA ARG A 61 -8.58 -0.84 -10.00
C ARG A 61 -7.34 -0.75 -10.90
N SER A 62 -7.11 -1.77 -11.73
CA SER A 62 -5.97 -1.83 -12.67
C SER A 62 -6.24 -1.16 -14.03
N SER A 63 -7.50 -0.92 -14.37
CA SER A 63 -7.95 -0.34 -15.65
C SER A 63 -8.42 1.10 -15.55
N THR A 64 -8.39 1.70 -14.36
CA THR A 64 -8.87 3.07 -14.14
C THR A 64 -7.76 3.90 -13.54
N ARG A 65 -7.22 4.84 -14.32
CA ARG A 65 -6.23 5.80 -13.85
C ARG A 65 -6.87 6.82 -12.89
N PRO A 66 -6.33 7.01 -11.67
CA PRO A 66 -6.77 8.09 -10.80
C PRO A 66 -6.41 9.46 -11.39
N GLN A 67 -7.29 10.43 -11.20
CA GLN A 67 -7.12 11.80 -11.64
C GLN A 67 -7.35 12.75 -10.47
N HIS A 68 -6.68 13.90 -10.49
CA HIS A 68 -6.91 14.96 -9.53
C HIS A 68 -6.62 16.33 -10.15
N GLN A 69 -7.31 17.33 -9.64
CA GLN A 69 -7.00 18.74 -9.87
C GLN A 69 -6.61 19.36 -8.53
N TRP A 70 -5.30 19.44 -8.30
CA TRP A 70 -4.74 19.97 -7.06
C TRP A 70 -3.74 21.10 -7.34
N PRO A 71 -3.67 22.14 -6.49
CA PRO A 71 -2.64 23.17 -6.61
C PRO A 71 -1.25 22.65 -6.19
N ALA A 72 -0.23 22.88 -7.01
CA ALA A 72 1.15 22.41 -6.81
C ALA A 72 1.77 22.77 -5.44
N ASN A 73 1.34 23.88 -4.85
CA ASN A 73 1.95 24.42 -3.62
C ASN A 73 1.17 24.06 -2.34
N GLN A 74 0.26 23.06 -2.38
CA GLN A 74 -0.56 22.68 -1.23
C GLN A 74 -0.26 21.27 -0.74
N LYS A 75 0.80 21.14 0.06
CA LYS A 75 1.14 19.91 0.78
C LYS A 75 0.67 19.97 2.24
N LEU A 76 -0.61 19.67 2.46
CA LEU A 76 -1.30 19.93 3.74
C LEU A 76 -1.49 18.69 4.61
N PHE A 77 -1.41 17.49 4.06
CA PHE A 77 -1.61 16.22 4.78
C PHE A 77 -0.63 15.19 4.23
N THR A 78 -0.43 14.06 4.92
CA THR A 78 0.36 12.95 4.36
C THR A 78 -0.56 11.99 3.62
N PHE A 79 -0.18 11.58 2.42
CA PHE A 79 -0.90 10.59 1.63
C PHE A 79 -0.08 9.31 1.49
N ASP A 80 -0.67 8.18 1.88
CA ASP A 80 -0.11 6.85 1.64
C ASP A 80 -1.04 6.03 0.77
N VAL A 81 -0.45 5.15 -0.04
CA VAL A 81 -1.17 4.34 -1.01
C VAL A 81 -0.80 2.87 -0.84
N ILE A 82 -1.81 2.00 -0.86
CA ILE A 82 -1.66 0.57 -1.11
C ILE A 82 -2.36 0.29 -2.43
N TYR A 83 -1.59 0.01 -3.47
CA TYR A 83 -2.07 -0.34 -4.79
C TYR A 83 -2.09 -1.87 -4.97
N LEU A 84 -3.29 -2.42 -5.07
CA LEU A 84 -3.53 -3.84 -5.29
C LEU A 84 -4.10 -4.01 -6.69
N HIS A 85 -3.47 -4.82 -7.53
CA HIS A 85 -3.89 -4.89 -8.93
C HIS A 85 -3.85 -6.30 -9.49
N GLU A 86 -4.52 -6.47 -10.62
CA GLU A 86 -4.40 -7.67 -11.42
C GLU A 86 -3.13 -7.59 -12.27
N LYS A 87 -2.68 -8.75 -12.78
CA LYS A 87 -1.59 -8.77 -13.75
C LYS A 87 -1.96 -7.94 -14.99
N PRO A 88 -0.97 -7.31 -15.65
CA PRO A 88 -1.18 -6.64 -16.92
C PRO A 88 -1.88 -7.57 -17.93
N GLY A 89 -2.85 -7.03 -18.64
CA GLY A 89 -3.64 -7.71 -19.66
C GLY A 89 -4.18 -6.71 -20.69
N PRO A 90 -4.92 -7.18 -21.70
CA PRO A 90 -5.39 -6.33 -22.80
C PRO A 90 -6.26 -5.14 -22.35
N ASP A 91 -7.00 -5.30 -21.24
CA ASP A 91 -8.00 -4.36 -20.77
C ASP A 91 -7.51 -3.48 -19.58
N ASN A 92 -6.24 -3.58 -19.20
CA ASN A 92 -5.70 -2.84 -18.05
C ASN A 92 -4.24 -2.38 -18.26
N CYS A 93 -3.83 -1.35 -17.51
CA CYS A 93 -2.46 -0.87 -17.52
C CYS A 93 -2.04 -0.50 -16.08
N PRO A 94 -1.63 -1.50 -15.27
CA PRO A 94 -1.26 -1.25 -13.88
C PRO A 94 -0.14 -0.23 -13.70
N GLN A 95 0.79 -0.17 -14.66
CA GLN A 95 1.89 0.80 -14.62
C GLN A 95 1.37 2.24 -14.72
N GLU A 96 0.46 2.53 -15.66
CA GLU A 96 -0.12 3.87 -15.79
C GLU A 96 -0.89 4.30 -14.54
N VAL A 97 -1.57 3.35 -13.89
CA VAL A 97 -2.24 3.58 -12.61
C VAL A 97 -1.23 3.85 -11.50
N TYR A 98 -0.16 3.06 -11.41
CA TYR A 98 0.91 3.25 -10.43
C TYR A 98 1.56 4.63 -10.59
N ASP A 99 1.95 5.00 -11.81
CA ASP A 99 2.58 6.29 -12.10
C ASP A 99 1.67 7.46 -11.69
N ALA A 100 0.36 7.36 -11.93
CA ALA A 100 -0.61 8.36 -11.51
C ALA A 100 -0.76 8.45 -9.98
N LEU A 101 -0.65 7.32 -9.27
CA LEU A 101 -0.67 7.30 -7.80
C LEU A 101 0.61 7.91 -7.21
N VAL A 102 1.77 7.64 -7.81
CA VAL A 102 3.05 8.27 -7.43
C VAL A 102 2.97 9.79 -7.63
N ASP A 103 2.50 10.25 -8.79
CA ASP A 103 2.31 11.68 -9.07
C ASP A 103 1.38 12.33 -8.05
N ALA A 104 0.22 11.72 -7.77
CA ALA A 104 -0.70 12.22 -6.77
C ALA A 104 -0.05 12.31 -5.38
N LEU A 105 0.74 11.31 -5.00
CA LEU A 105 1.43 11.23 -3.72
C LEU A 105 2.51 12.30 -3.56
N ASP A 106 3.34 12.53 -4.58
CA ASP A 106 4.32 13.62 -4.53
C ASP A 106 3.62 14.99 -4.48
N HIS A 107 2.54 15.16 -5.24
CA HIS A 107 1.85 16.44 -5.34
C HIS A 107 1.22 16.88 -3.99
N VAL A 108 0.62 15.98 -3.22
CA VAL A 108 -0.20 16.37 -2.06
C VAL A 108 0.46 16.16 -0.69
N SER A 109 1.53 15.36 -0.60
CA SER A 109 2.04 14.88 0.69
C SER A 109 2.95 15.89 1.40
N GLN A 110 2.62 16.23 2.64
CA GLN A 110 3.41 17.11 3.51
C GLN A 110 4.71 16.46 3.99
N TYR A 111 4.62 15.22 4.45
CA TYR A 111 5.76 14.36 4.75
C TYR A 111 5.86 13.31 3.64
N GLU A 112 6.99 12.61 3.53
CA GLU A 112 7.14 11.50 2.59
C GLU A 112 5.95 10.56 2.68
N GLY A 113 5.29 10.29 1.55
CA GLY A 113 4.21 9.31 1.45
C GLY A 113 4.77 7.95 1.05
N TYR A 114 4.23 6.89 1.62
CA TYR A 114 4.55 5.52 1.22
C TYR A 114 3.58 5.04 0.16
N ILE A 115 4.11 4.38 -0.87
CA ILE A 115 3.33 3.61 -1.84
C ILE A 115 3.77 2.16 -1.81
N PHE A 116 2.82 1.26 -1.59
CA PHE A 116 3.04 -0.18 -1.69
C PHE A 116 2.25 -0.72 -2.88
N GLU A 117 2.89 -1.51 -3.74
CA GLU A 117 2.26 -2.15 -4.89
C GLU A 117 2.29 -3.68 -4.75
N SER A 118 1.21 -4.34 -5.18
CA SER A 118 1.20 -5.80 -5.25
C SER A 118 0.16 -6.35 -6.23
N GLY A 119 0.62 -7.24 -7.10
CA GLY A 119 -0.23 -8.00 -8.03
C GLY A 119 -0.69 -9.39 -7.56
N GLN A 120 -0.21 -9.90 -6.41
CA GLN A 120 -0.44 -11.29 -5.96
C GLN A 120 -0.52 -11.39 -4.42
N GLY A 121 -1.27 -12.37 -3.90
CA GLY A 121 -1.23 -12.69 -2.45
C GLY A 121 -1.82 -11.61 -1.53
N VAL A 122 -2.90 -10.98 -2.00
CA VAL A 122 -3.49 -9.74 -1.48
C VAL A 122 -3.64 -9.70 0.05
N ALA A 123 -4.14 -10.76 0.69
CA ALA A 123 -4.42 -10.73 2.13
C ALA A 123 -3.14 -10.60 3.00
N ARG A 124 -2.12 -11.42 2.73
CA ARG A 124 -0.87 -11.39 3.51
C ARG A 124 -0.07 -10.12 3.23
N VAL A 125 -0.05 -9.69 1.97
CA VAL A 125 0.63 -8.46 1.57
C VAL A 125 -0.05 -7.24 2.18
N LEU A 126 -1.39 -7.15 2.08
CA LEU A 126 -2.16 -6.08 2.69
C LEU A 126 -1.91 -5.99 4.20
N TYR A 127 -1.93 -7.12 4.91
CA TYR A 127 -1.63 -7.15 6.34
C TYR A 127 -0.23 -6.58 6.64
N ARG A 128 0.80 -7.01 5.90
CA ARG A 128 2.16 -6.49 6.05
C ARG A 128 2.23 -4.99 5.77
N CYS A 129 1.64 -4.52 4.67
CA CYS A 129 1.61 -3.09 4.33
C CYS A 129 0.91 -2.27 5.42
N MET A 130 -0.22 -2.75 5.96
CA MET A 130 -0.91 -2.10 7.06
C MET A 130 -0.04 -1.99 8.33
N CYS A 131 0.71 -3.04 8.66
CA CYS A 131 1.66 -2.99 9.78
C CYS A 131 2.76 -1.95 9.58
N LEU A 132 3.31 -1.83 8.37
CA LEU A 132 4.31 -0.81 8.05
C LEU A 132 3.72 0.59 8.17
N LEU A 133 2.47 0.77 7.75
CA LEU A 133 1.77 2.05 7.89
C LEU A 133 1.42 2.40 9.36
N LEU A 134 1.69 1.56 10.37
CA LEU A 134 1.52 1.99 11.77
C LEU A 134 2.55 3.06 12.19
N SER A 135 3.67 3.18 11.47
CA SER A 135 4.70 4.17 11.75
C SER A 135 4.16 5.61 11.61
N HIS A 136 4.53 6.49 12.53
CA HIS A 136 4.15 7.90 12.47
C HIS A 136 4.84 8.60 11.28
N PRO A 137 4.14 9.41 10.46
CA PRO A 137 4.71 10.05 9.26
C PRO A 137 6.00 10.84 9.48
N GLN A 138 6.18 11.46 10.65
CA GLN A 138 7.40 12.23 10.99
C GLN A 138 8.54 11.39 11.60
N GLN A 139 8.30 10.12 11.94
CA GLN A 139 9.26 9.27 12.66
C GLN A 139 9.68 8.04 11.85
N ARG A 140 9.03 7.81 10.71
CA ARG A 140 9.35 6.69 9.84
C ARG A 140 10.57 7.02 8.98
N ILE A 141 11.31 5.96 8.64
CA ILE A 141 12.43 6.04 7.70
C ILE A 141 11.90 6.24 6.27
N SER A 142 12.77 6.51 5.29
CA SER A 142 12.33 6.54 3.89
C SER A 142 11.87 5.16 3.42
N LEU A 143 10.96 5.13 2.44
CA LEU A 143 10.49 3.87 1.88
C LEU A 143 11.64 3.11 1.19
N ASP A 144 12.57 3.83 0.56
CA ASP A 144 13.73 3.25 -0.13
C ASP A 144 14.73 2.61 0.85
N ASP A 145 14.83 3.15 2.06
CA ASP A 145 15.72 2.64 3.13
C ASP A 145 15.05 1.55 3.99
N LEU A 146 13.79 1.20 3.70
CA LEU A 146 13.03 0.24 4.50
C LEU A 146 13.50 -1.19 4.21
N ASP A 147 14.52 -1.66 4.94
CA ASP A 147 14.96 -3.06 4.90
C ASP A 147 13.97 -3.96 5.65
N ILE A 148 12.96 -4.47 4.93
CA ILE A 148 12.01 -5.40 5.52
C ILE A 148 12.65 -6.79 5.51
N PRO A 149 12.86 -7.42 6.69
CA PRO A 149 13.48 -8.73 6.77
C PRO A 149 12.80 -9.71 5.82
N LYS A 150 13.60 -10.36 4.96
CA LYS A 150 13.10 -11.39 4.07
C LYS A 150 12.37 -12.44 4.91
N PRO A 151 11.20 -12.95 4.45
CA PRO A 151 10.51 -14.02 5.16
C PRO A 151 11.50 -15.15 5.42
N LEU A 152 11.48 -15.69 6.64
CA LEU A 152 12.13 -16.96 6.94
C LEU A 152 11.40 -18.03 6.13
N THR A 153 11.73 -18.15 4.83
CA THR A 153 11.45 -19.37 4.09
C THR A 153 12.09 -20.46 4.91
N LYS A 154 11.28 -21.43 5.36
CA LYS A 154 11.78 -22.65 5.99
C LYS A 154 12.92 -23.13 5.10
N LYS A 155 14.16 -22.98 5.56
CA LYS A 155 15.31 -23.69 4.98
C LYS A 155 14.86 -25.14 5.01
N LEU A 156 14.51 -25.71 3.85
CA LEU A 156 14.50 -27.15 3.76
C LEU A 156 15.91 -27.58 4.17
N PRO A 157 16.06 -28.58 5.06
CA PRO A 157 17.36 -29.14 5.31
C PRO A 157 17.96 -29.56 3.96
N PRO A 158 19.25 -29.29 3.72
CA PRO A 158 19.89 -29.75 2.49
C PRO A 158 19.64 -31.26 2.38
N ALA A 159 19.14 -31.70 1.22
CA ALA A 159 19.04 -33.12 0.94
C ALA A 159 20.44 -33.70 1.09
N ASP A 160 20.60 -34.65 2.01
CA ASP A 160 21.85 -35.35 2.25
C ASP A 160 22.40 -35.85 0.91
N SER A 161 23.53 -35.27 0.49
CA SER A 161 24.34 -35.82 -0.57
C SER A 161 24.90 -37.15 -0.06
N THR A 162 24.28 -38.26 -0.45
CA THR A 162 24.87 -39.60 -0.34
C THR A 162 26.26 -39.59 -0.97
N PRO A 163 27.33 -40.02 -0.27
CA PRO A 163 28.64 -40.15 -0.87
C PRO A 163 28.64 -41.26 -1.94
N PRO A 164 29.42 -41.13 -3.03
CA PRO A 164 29.51 -42.17 -4.05
C PRO A 164 30.21 -43.39 -3.46
N ASN A 165 29.63 -44.58 -3.65
CA ASN A 165 30.29 -45.86 -3.42
C ASN A 165 31.65 -45.88 -4.15
N GLU A 166 32.75 -45.97 -3.41
CA GLU A 166 34.03 -46.43 -3.95
C GLU A 166 33.89 -47.90 -4.34
N VAL A 167 33.87 -48.15 -5.66
CA VAL A 167 34.13 -49.49 -6.20
C VAL A 167 35.59 -49.50 -6.62
N VAL A 168 36.44 -50.08 -5.78
CA VAL A 168 37.85 -50.37 -6.09
C VAL A 168 37.88 -51.62 -6.98
N PRO A 169 38.41 -51.57 -8.23
CA PRO A 169 38.70 -52.78 -8.97
C PRO A 169 40.08 -53.30 -8.55
N VAL A 170 40.10 -54.55 -8.10
CA VAL A 170 41.30 -55.34 -7.85
C VAL A 170 41.91 -55.70 -9.21
N THR A 171 43.18 -55.37 -9.43
CA THR A 171 43.97 -55.95 -10.53
C THR A 171 45.21 -56.61 -9.95
N SER A 172 45.28 -57.92 -10.15
CA SER A 172 46.40 -58.78 -9.82
C SER A 172 47.51 -58.64 -10.88
N GLN A 173 48.76 -58.46 -10.43
CA GLN A 173 49.93 -59.29 -10.74
C GLN A 173 51.18 -58.72 -10.05
#